data_AF-A0A7Y2R212-F1
#
_entry.id   AF-A0A7Y2R212-F1
#
_cell.length_a   1.000
_cell.length_b   1.000
_cell.length_c   1.000
_cell.angle_alpha   90.00
_cell.angle_beta   90.00
_cell.angle_gamma   90.00
#
_symmetry.space_group_name_H-M   'P 1'
#
loop_
_entity.id
_entity.type
_entity.pdbx_description
1 polymer ?
#
loop_
_entity_poly.entity_id
_entity_poly.type
_entity_poly.pdbx_seq_one_letter_code
_entity_poly.pdbx_strand_id
1 'polypeptide(L)'
;MTITTFSPELLSYSKTHNPTPPAHLGSRYGKRGGFLPEAGNTIVCHLEKGSQTQTALIEAREKYLAMTEAPQFLFTPISSIHMTLFEGVIETRRRQDCWPSDLPLDTPIDDMTALMSARLEGFSMFDPFKVAIVEARPSGLLVDGATANDRKIMRAWRSALADLLGYRQPNHEDYKFHITFAYAIERLEDEALPRWQAMLDDVADDIRRKAVVFELTPPAFCVFEDMNHFHELLIFDFEA
;
A
#
# COMPACT_ATOMS: atom_id res chain seq x y z
N MET A 1 -36.19 8.74 -4.61
CA MET A 1 -34.83 9.28 -4.43
C MET A 1 -34.00 8.15 -3.87
N THR A 2 -33.14 7.54 -4.67
CA THR A 2 -32.12 6.62 -4.14
C THR A 2 -31.18 7.46 -3.29
N ILE A 3 -31.11 7.16 -1.99
CA ILE A 3 -30.09 7.74 -1.11
C ILE A 3 -28.76 7.18 -1.63
N THR A 4 -27.93 8.01 -2.25
CA THR A 4 -26.58 7.61 -2.62
C THR A 4 -25.77 7.47 -1.34
N THR A 5 -25.50 6.24 -0.93
CA THR A 5 -24.64 5.95 0.21
C THR A 5 -23.19 5.95 -0.27
N PHE A 6 -22.37 6.88 0.23
CA PHE A 6 -20.94 6.90 -0.04
C PHE A 6 -20.20 5.87 0.83
N SER A 7 -19.19 5.23 0.26
CA SER A 7 -18.32 4.31 0.99
C SER A 7 -17.58 5.04 2.12
N PRO A 8 -17.31 4.38 3.27
CA PRO A 8 -16.48 4.97 4.32
C PRO A 8 -15.08 5.36 3.81
N GLU A 9 -14.53 4.58 2.87
CA GLU A 9 -13.25 4.87 2.24
C GLU A 9 -13.30 6.19 1.45
N LEU A 10 -14.37 6.47 0.70
CA LEU A 10 -14.54 7.76 0.02
C LEU A 10 -14.77 8.92 1.01
N LEU A 11 -15.62 8.72 2.03
CA LEU A 11 -15.90 9.76 3.03
C LEU A 11 -14.63 10.21 3.76
N SER A 12 -13.66 9.31 3.95
CA SER A 12 -12.35 9.62 4.54
C SER A 12 -11.54 10.67 3.77
N TYR A 13 -11.87 10.88 2.48
CA TYR A 13 -11.24 11.89 1.61
C TYR A 13 -12.09 13.15 1.43
N SER A 14 -13.32 13.17 1.95
CA SER A 14 -14.18 14.37 1.89
C SER A 14 -13.74 15.43 2.88
N LYS A 15 -13.87 16.70 2.47
CA LYS A 15 -13.52 17.85 3.29
C LYS A 15 -14.48 18.02 4.48
N THR A 16 -15.76 17.72 4.29
CA THR A 16 -16.78 17.82 5.35
C THR A 16 -16.51 16.83 6.48
N HIS A 17 -16.13 15.60 6.17
CA HIS A 17 -15.90 14.56 7.19
C HIS A 17 -14.46 14.59 7.72
N ASN A 18 -13.50 15.10 6.96
CA ASN A 18 -12.07 15.12 7.30
C ASN A 18 -11.46 16.48 6.96
N PRO A 19 -11.75 17.53 7.76
CA PRO A 19 -11.37 18.91 7.43
C PRO A 19 -9.86 19.18 7.61
N THR A 20 -9.13 18.27 8.25
CA THR A 20 -7.69 18.39 8.40
C THR A 20 -6.96 18.06 7.09
N PRO A 21 -5.86 18.77 6.79
CA PRO A 21 -5.01 18.43 5.66
C PRO A 21 -4.57 16.96 5.69
N PRO A 22 -4.36 16.32 4.53
CA PRO A 22 -3.82 14.96 4.46
C PRO A 22 -2.53 14.83 5.30
N ALA A 23 -2.46 13.79 6.13
CA ALA A 23 -1.45 13.66 7.19
C ALA A 23 0.01 13.63 6.70
N HIS A 24 0.24 13.19 5.46
CA HIS A 24 1.57 13.04 4.87
C HIS A 24 2.00 14.26 4.01
N LEU A 25 1.14 15.28 3.90
CA LEU A 25 1.46 16.49 3.17
C LEU A 25 2.58 17.28 3.89
N GLY A 26 3.69 17.50 3.19
CA GLY A 26 4.88 18.18 3.72
C GLY A 26 5.94 17.25 4.31
N SER A 27 5.65 15.96 4.49
CA SER A 27 6.62 14.95 4.92
C SER A 27 6.93 13.93 3.83
N ARG A 28 5.91 13.32 3.21
CA ARG A 28 6.07 12.34 2.12
C ARG A 28 6.03 12.98 0.74
N TYR A 29 5.29 14.07 0.61
CA TYR A 29 5.13 14.79 -0.65
C TYR A 29 4.85 16.27 -0.42
N GLY A 30 5.29 17.10 -1.36
CA GLY A 30 5.00 18.53 -1.37
C GLY A 30 3.63 18.85 -1.99
N LYS A 31 3.13 20.06 -1.76
CA LYS A 31 1.99 20.61 -2.54
C LYS A 31 2.32 20.74 -4.03
N ARG A 32 3.61 20.93 -4.32
CA ARG A 32 4.23 21.02 -5.65
C ARG A 32 5.58 20.31 -5.55
N GLY A 33 6.02 19.64 -6.62
CA GLY A 33 7.35 19.01 -6.68
C GLY A 33 7.41 17.50 -6.44
N GLY A 34 6.28 16.83 -6.22
CA GLY A 34 6.22 15.36 -6.13
C GLY A 34 6.57 14.81 -4.74
N PHE A 35 7.11 13.60 -4.71
CA PHE A 35 7.53 12.92 -3.48
C PHE A 35 8.79 13.57 -2.90
N LEU A 36 8.86 13.59 -1.58
CA LEU A 36 10.00 14.09 -0.80
C LEU A 36 10.82 12.90 -0.30
N PRO A 37 12.12 13.10 0.00
CA PRO A 37 12.94 12.07 0.62
C PRO A 37 12.30 11.57 1.92
N GLU A 38 12.05 10.27 1.98
CA GLU A 38 11.42 9.59 3.12
C GLU A 38 11.95 8.16 3.19
N ALA A 39 13.26 8.03 3.39
CA ALA A 39 13.95 6.75 3.28
C ALA A 39 13.43 5.70 4.27
N GLY A 40 13.42 4.45 3.83
CA GLY A 40 13.01 3.32 4.65
C GLY A 40 13.19 1.98 3.96
N ASN A 41 12.68 0.94 4.63
CA ASN A 41 12.61 -0.41 4.11
C ASN A 41 11.22 -1.02 4.35
N THR A 42 10.90 -2.09 3.64
CA THR A 42 9.56 -2.69 3.64
C THR A 42 9.58 -4.10 3.06
N ILE A 43 8.51 -4.87 3.26
CA ILE A 43 8.27 -6.14 2.58
C ILE A 43 7.00 -6.01 1.74
N VAL A 44 7.16 -6.08 0.43
CA VAL A 44 6.11 -5.80 -0.56
C VAL A 44 6.00 -6.91 -1.60
N CYS A 45 4.89 -6.94 -2.32
CA CYS A 45 4.71 -7.75 -3.52
C CYS A 45 4.39 -6.79 -4.67
N HIS A 46 5.26 -6.73 -5.68
CA HIS A 46 5.08 -5.88 -6.86
C HIS A 46 4.09 -6.53 -7.83
N LEU A 47 3.61 -5.77 -8.81
CA LEU A 47 2.86 -6.37 -9.92
C LEU A 47 3.80 -7.19 -10.81
N GLU A 48 3.35 -8.37 -11.23
CA GLU A 48 4.06 -9.15 -12.25
C GLU A 48 4.08 -8.35 -13.57
N LYS A 49 5.26 -8.21 -14.19
CA LYS A 49 5.44 -7.30 -15.34
C LYS A 49 4.81 -7.90 -16.60
N GLY A 50 3.99 -7.11 -17.28
CA GLY A 50 3.26 -7.55 -18.48
C GLY A 50 2.06 -8.44 -18.20
N SER A 51 1.70 -8.63 -16.93
CA SER A 51 0.56 -9.43 -16.50
C SER A 51 -0.79 -8.81 -16.89
N GLN A 52 -1.84 -9.62 -16.88
CA GLN A 52 -3.21 -9.12 -17.05
C GLN A 52 -3.58 -8.20 -15.89
N THR A 53 -3.11 -8.52 -14.68
CA THR A 53 -3.26 -7.68 -13.48
C THR A 53 -2.65 -6.29 -13.68
N GLN A 54 -1.40 -6.20 -14.17
CA GLN A 54 -0.77 -4.90 -14.44
C GLN A 54 -1.57 -4.08 -15.44
N THR A 55 -2.02 -4.71 -16.52
CA THR A 55 -2.84 -4.05 -17.54
C THR A 55 -4.13 -3.50 -16.94
N ALA A 56 -4.86 -4.33 -16.18
CA ALA A 56 -6.11 -3.93 -15.53
C ALA A 56 -5.91 -2.77 -14.52
N LEU A 57 -4.80 -2.76 -13.78
CA LEU A 57 -4.51 -1.69 -12.81
C LEU A 57 -4.08 -0.39 -13.47
N ILE A 58 -3.39 -0.44 -14.63
CA ILE A 58 -3.09 0.74 -15.43
C ILE A 58 -4.38 1.36 -15.96
N GLU A 59 -5.26 0.56 -16.56
CA GLU A 59 -6.58 1.02 -17.04
C GLU A 59 -7.43 1.61 -15.91
N ALA A 60 -7.42 0.99 -14.72
CA ALA A 60 -8.08 1.53 -13.55
C ALA A 60 -7.51 2.90 -13.18
N ARG A 61 -6.18 3.04 -13.12
CA ARG A 61 -5.52 4.31 -12.80
C ARG A 61 -5.79 5.40 -13.84
N GLU A 62 -5.99 5.06 -15.11
CA GLU A 62 -6.42 6.01 -16.13
C GLU A 62 -7.81 6.61 -15.85
N LYS A 63 -8.75 5.82 -15.30
CA LYS A 63 -10.06 6.34 -14.86
C LYS A 63 -9.92 7.36 -13.73
N TYR A 64 -8.98 7.15 -12.80
CA TYR A 64 -8.70 8.13 -11.74
C TYR A 64 -8.10 9.41 -12.32
N LEU A 65 -7.16 9.30 -13.26
CA LEU A 65 -6.53 10.44 -13.93
C LEU A 65 -7.50 11.24 -14.79
N ALA A 66 -8.57 10.62 -15.28
CA ALA A 66 -9.63 11.27 -16.05
C ALA A 66 -10.61 12.08 -15.16
N MET A 67 -10.53 11.95 -13.84
CA MET A 67 -11.39 12.71 -12.93
C MET A 67 -10.97 14.19 -12.86
N THR A 68 -11.95 15.09 -12.74
CA THR A 68 -11.71 16.53 -12.62
C THR A 68 -10.77 16.88 -11.45
N GLU A 69 -10.81 16.13 -10.34
CA GLU A 69 -9.95 16.33 -9.16
C GLU A 69 -8.65 15.55 -9.22
N ALA A 70 -8.30 14.90 -10.33
CA ALA A 70 -6.99 14.26 -10.45
C ALA A 70 -5.82 15.18 -10.01
N PRO A 71 -5.83 16.51 -10.27
CA PRO A 71 -4.80 17.43 -9.75
C PRO A 71 -4.74 17.56 -8.21
N GLN A 72 -5.77 17.13 -7.48
CA GLN A 72 -5.79 17.08 -6.01
C GLN A 72 -5.05 15.85 -5.47
N PHE A 73 -4.53 14.97 -6.33
CA PHE A 73 -3.81 13.76 -5.98
C PHE A 73 -2.42 13.74 -6.61
N LEU A 74 -1.46 13.20 -5.87
CA LEU A 74 -0.14 12.85 -6.39
C LEU A 74 -0.09 11.36 -6.68
N PHE A 75 0.03 10.99 -7.95
CA PHE A 75 0.08 9.59 -8.34
C PHE A 75 1.50 9.03 -8.31
N THR A 76 1.62 7.78 -7.85
CA THR A 76 2.87 7.00 -7.88
C THR A 76 3.20 6.54 -9.31
N PRO A 77 4.49 6.31 -9.63
CA PRO A 77 4.88 5.65 -10.89
C PRO A 77 4.24 4.26 -11.04
N ILE A 78 3.95 3.85 -12.28
CA ILE A 78 3.43 2.48 -12.55
C ILE A 78 4.41 1.41 -12.06
N SER A 79 5.71 1.67 -12.20
CA SER A 79 6.79 0.78 -11.76
C SER A 79 6.90 0.62 -10.24
N SER A 80 6.22 1.48 -9.46
CA SER A 80 6.23 1.41 -8.00
C SER A 80 4.94 0.83 -7.43
N ILE A 81 4.00 0.37 -8.26
CA ILE A 81 2.75 -0.22 -7.77
C ILE A 81 3.06 -1.57 -7.10
N HIS A 82 2.67 -1.68 -5.84
CA HIS A 82 2.87 -2.87 -5.02
C HIS A 82 1.76 -2.99 -3.96
N MET A 83 1.64 -4.17 -3.37
CA MET A 83 0.94 -4.39 -2.11
C MET A 83 1.97 -4.54 -0.99
N THR A 84 1.86 -3.76 0.08
CA THR A 84 2.71 -3.96 1.26
C THR A 84 2.19 -5.12 2.11
N LEU A 85 3.02 -6.15 2.28
CA LEU A 85 2.74 -7.28 3.17
C LEU A 85 3.08 -6.92 4.61
N PHE A 86 4.25 -6.32 4.83
CA PHE A 86 4.73 -5.88 6.13
C PHE A 86 5.55 -4.60 6.00
N GLU A 87 5.15 -3.55 6.71
CA GLU A 87 5.87 -2.28 6.71
C GLU A 87 7.13 -2.38 7.58
N GLY A 88 8.27 -2.04 6.98
CA GLY A 88 9.55 -1.91 7.67
C GLY A 88 9.66 -0.61 8.46
N VAL A 89 10.88 -0.10 8.60
CA VAL A 89 11.14 1.21 9.24
C VAL A 89 11.18 2.34 8.21
N ILE A 90 10.87 3.56 8.66
CA ILE A 90 10.88 4.75 7.82
C ILE A 90 11.32 5.98 8.62
N GLU A 91 12.10 6.87 8.00
CA GLU A 91 12.76 8.03 8.64
C GLU A 91 11.78 8.91 9.43
N THR A 92 10.57 9.12 8.91
CA THR A 92 9.55 9.99 9.52
C THR A 92 8.76 9.34 10.66
N ARG A 93 9.03 8.07 11.00
CA ARG A 93 8.28 7.31 12.01
C ARG A 93 9.20 6.51 12.95
N ARG A 94 10.16 7.19 13.57
CA ARG A 94 11.06 6.66 14.60
C ARG A 94 10.37 6.60 15.98
N ARG A 95 9.61 5.52 16.23
CA ARG A 95 8.85 5.30 17.48
C ARG A 95 8.81 3.82 17.85
N GLN A 96 8.69 3.51 19.15
CA GLN A 96 8.84 2.17 19.69
C GLN A 96 7.84 1.12 19.14
N ASP A 97 6.64 1.54 18.77
CA ASP A 97 5.60 0.68 18.19
C ASP A 97 5.78 0.44 16.68
N CYS A 98 6.75 1.08 16.05
CA CYS A 98 7.09 0.93 14.63
C CYS A 98 8.59 0.67 14.41
N TRP A 99 9.30 0.23 15.44
CA TRP A 99 10.76 0.06 15.44
C TRP A 99 11.14 -1.18 16.26
N PRO A 100 12.14 -1.98 15.83
CA PRO A 100 12.64 -3.11 16.61
C PRO A 100 13.00 -2.69 18.04
N SER A 101 12.43 -3.39 19.02
CA SER A 101 12.51 -2.95 20.42
C SER A 101 13.91 -2.97 21.02
N ASP A 102 14.82 -3.72 20.41
CA ASP A 102 16.20 -3.91 20.82
C ASP A 102 17.18 -2.94 20.13
N LEU A 103 16.70 -2.04 19.26
CA LEU A 103 17.54 -1.09 18.51
C LEU A 103 17.20 0.37 18.88
N PRO A 104 18.21 1.27 18.99
CA PRO A 104 17.97 2.70 19.22
C PRO A 104 17.13 3.36 18.12
N LEU A 105 16.23 4.27 18.50
CA LEU A 105 15.34 4.97 17.55
C LEU A 105 16.08 5.91 16.59
N ASP A 106 17.31 6.32 16.93
CA ASP A 106 18.19 7.17 16.13
C ASP A 106 19.16 6.36 15.24
N THR A 107 19.04 5.02 15.21
CA THR A 107 19.84 4.18 14.30
C THR A 107 19.59 4.59 12.84
N PRO A 108 20.64 4.89 12.05
CA PRO A 108 20.50 5.27 10.64
C PRO A 108 19.70 4.23 9.82
N ILE A 109 18.94 4.69 8.80
CA ILE A 109 18.11 3.79 7.99
C ILE A 109 18.93 2.71 7.27
N ASP A 110 20.14 3.04 6.81
CA ASP A 110 21.03 2.08 6.17
C ASP A 110 21.48 0.98 7.14
N ASP A 111 21.84 1.37 8.38
CA ASP A 111 22.20 0.42 9.44
C ASP A 111 21.00 -0.46 9.83
N MET A 112 19.81 0.13 9.94
CA MET A 112 18.57 -0.63 10.16
C MET A 112 18.30 -1.63 9.06
N THR A 113 18.51 -1.24 7.80
CA THR A 113 18.34 -2.12 6.65
C THR A 113 19.31 -3.29 6.73
N ALA A 114 20.60 -3.06 7.00
CA ALA A 114 21.58 -4.12 7.14
C ALA A 114 21.23 -5.10 8.28
N LEU A 115 20.80 -4.57 9.44
CA LEU A 115 20.39 -5.36 10.59
C LEU A 115 19.14 -6.20 10.30
N MET A 116 18.13 -5.61 9.63
CA MET A 116 16.91 -6.31 9.26
C MET A 116 17.16 -7.36 8.16
N SER A 117 17.96 -7.04 7.14
CA SER A 117 18.42 -8.02 6.14
C SER A 117 19.07 -9.23 6.80
N ALA A 118 20.00 -9.02 7.73
CA ALA A 118 20.68 -10.11 8.44
C ALA A 118 19.70 -11.00 9.25
N ARG A 119 18.63 -10.42 9.84
CA ARG A 119 17.58 -11.20 10.50
C ARG A 119 16.78 -12.04 9.49
N LEU A 120 16.62 -11.55 8.26
CA LEU A 120 15.80 -12.16 7.21
C LEU A 120 16.55 -13.22 6.38
N GLU A 121 17.89 -13.25 6.40
CA GLU A 121 18.72 -14.19 5.60
C GLU A 121 18.40 -15.69 5.83
N GLY A 122 17.78 -16.04 6.96
CA GLY A 122 17.33 -17.40 7.26
C GLY A 122 15.81 -17.55 7.41
N PHE A 123 15.02 -16.53 7.02
CA PHE A 123 13.58 -16.57 7.21
C PHE A 123 12.92 -17.53 6.22
N SER A 124 12.23 -18.55 6.76
CA SER A 124 11.55 -19.58 5.98
C SER A 124 10.05 -19.59 6.30
N MET A 125 9.31 -18.70 5.64
CA MET A 125 7.86 -18.81 5.50
C MET A 125 7.60 -18.93 4.00
N PHE A 126 6.88 -19.97 3.55
CA PHE A 126 6.75 -20.27 2.12
C PHE A 126 5.32 -20.61 1.70
N ASP A 127 4.35 -20.47 2.60
CA ASP A 127 2.96 -20.69 2.21
C ASP A 127 2.54 -19.57 1.24
N PRO A 128 2.21 -19.89 -0.03
CA PRO A 128 1.77 -18.90 -0.98
C PRO A 128 0.36 -18.42 -0.63
N PHE A 129 0.06 -17.19 -1.01
CA PHE A 129 -1.29 -16.62 -0.87
C PHE A 129 -1.70 -15.92 -2.15
N LYS A 130 -3.01 -15.92 -2.41
CA LYS A 130 -3.63 -15.23 -3.52
C LYS A 130 -4.33 -13.97 -3.02
N VAL A 131 -4.19 -12.88 -3.76
CA VAL A 131 -4.79 -11.58 -3.43
C VAL A 131 -5.89 -11.26 -4.44
N ALA A 132 -6.98 -10.66 -3.97
CA ALA A 132 -8.06 -10.15 -4.80
C ALA A 132 -8.51 -8.77 -4.31
N ILE A 133 -9.17 -8.02 -5.19
CA ILE A 133 -9.78 -6.73 -4.85
C ILE A 133 -10.95 -6.90 -3.88
N VAL A 134 -11.02 -6.01 -2.88
CA VAL A 134 -12.19 -5.83 -2.02
C VAL A 134 -13.05 -4.70 -2.60
N GLU A 135 -12.50 -3.50 -2.68
CA GLU A 135 -13.13 -2.31 -3.23
C GLU A 135 -12.06 -1.32 -3.72
N ALA A 136 -12.48 -0.37 -4.56
CA ALA A 136 -11.65 0.76 -4.95
C ALA A 136 -11.87 1.93 -3.96
N ARG A 137 -10.83 2.71 -3.73
CA ARG A 137 -10.85 3.91 -2.87
C ARG A 137 -10.08 5.06 -3.51
N PRO A 138 -10.20 6.30 -3.05
CA PRO A 138 -9.53 7.43 -3.70
C PRO A 138 -8.01 7.32 -3.84
N SER A 139 -7.31 6.63 -2.92
CA SER A 139 -5.86 6.40 -3.02
C SER A 139 -5.42 5.19 -3.84
N GLY A 140 -6.35 4.37 -4.34
CA GLY A 140 -6.05 3.13 -5.04
C GLY A 140 -7.04 2.02 -4.67
N LEU A 141 -6.55 0.87 -4.24
CA LEU A 141 -7.38 -0.31 -4.02
C LEU A 141 -7.27 -0.82 -2.58
N LEU A 142 -8.38 -1.25 -2.00
CA LEU A 142 -8.36 -2.23 -0.91
C LEU A 142 -8.32 -3.63 -1.51
N VAL A 143 -7.44 -4.45 -0.97
CA VAL A 143 -7.27 -5.85 -1.38
C VAL A 143 -7.23 -6.73 -0.15
N ASP A 144 -7.44 -8.02 -0.33
CA ASP A 144 -7.31 -9.01 0.75
C ASP A 144 -7.03 -10.39 0.15
N GLY A 145 -6.78 -11.38 1.00
CA GLY A 145 -6.66 -12.77 0.59
C GLY A 145 -7.93 -13.24 -0.14
N ALA A 146 -7.75 -13.79 -1.35
CA ALA A 146 -8.82 -14.20 -2.26
C ALA A 146 -9.77 -15.22 -1.61
N THR A 147 -9.25 -16.07 -0.73
CA THR A 147 -10.03 -17.01 0.08
C THR A 147 -9.79 -16.81 1.58
N ALA A 148 -10.61 -17.45 2.42
CA ALA A 148 -10.37 -17.46 3.87
C ALA A 148 -9.01 -18.06 4.26
N ASN A 149 -8.51 -19.02 3.47
CA ASN A 149 -7.20 -19.62 3.69
C ASN A 149 -6.08 -18.63 3.33
N ASP A 150 -6.19 -17.91 2.21
CA ASP A 150 -5.22 -16.87 1.84
C ASP A 150 -5.12 -15.78 2.92
N ARG A 151 -6.26 -15.33 3.46
CA ARG A 151 -6.28 -14.36 4.57
C ARG A 151 -5.57 -14.88 5.81
N LYS A 152 -5.71 -16.18 6.12
CA LYS A 152 -5.01 -16.82 7.24
C LYS A 152 -3.50 -16.85 6.99
N ILE A 153 -3.07 -17.21 5.78
CA ILE A 153 -1.66 -17.25 5.38
C ILE A 153 -1.05 -15.85 5.44
N MET A 154 -1.70 -14.82 4.89
CA MET A 154 -1.23 -13.44 4.94
C MET A 154 -1.05 -12.92 6.38
N ARG A 155 -1.96 -13.27 7.31
CA ARG A 155 -1.79 -12.96 8.74
C ARG A 155 -0.63 -13.72 9.38
N ALA A 156 -0.44 -15.00 9.02
CA ALA A 156 0.69 -15.79 9.52
C ALA A 156 2.03 -15.21 9.06
N TRP A 157 2.14 -14.81 7.79
CA TRP A 157 3.29 -14.06 7.26
C TRP A 157 3.60 -12.83 8.10
N ARG A 158 2.59 -11.97 8.31
CA ARG A 158 2.76 -10.74 9.10
C ARG A 158 3.21 -11.02 10.53
N SER A 159 2.59 -11.99 11.19
CA SER A 159 2.95 -12.36 12.57
C SER A 159 4.38 -12.89 12.66
N ALA A 160 4.79 -13.76 11.74
CA ALA A 160 6.15 -14.30 11.70
C ALA A 160 7.19 -13.20 11.46
N LEU A 161 6.91 -12.26 10.55
CA LEU A 161 7.78 -11.10 10.30
C LEU A 161 7.86 -10.17 11.51
N ALA A 162 6.74 -9.92 12.19
CA ALA A 162 6.73 -9.13 13.43
C ALA A 162 7.57 -9.75 14.54
N ASP A 163 7.45 -11.06 14.74
CA ASP A 163 8.21 -11.78 15.77
C ASP A 163 9.70 -11.78 15.45
N LEU A 164 10.07 -11.98 14.18
CA LEU A 164 11.46 -11.96 13.74
C LEU A 164 12.08 -10.56 13.81
N LEU A 165 11.36 -9.53 13.36
CA LEU A 165 11.86 -8.16 13.29
C LEU A 165 11.73 -7.41 14.62
N GLY A 166 10.97 -7.96 15.58
CA GLY A 166 10.95 -7.49 16.96
C GLY A 166 10.02 -6.31 17.23
N TYR A 167 8.98 -6.11 16.41
CA TYR A 167 7.95 -5.10 16.63
C TYR A 167 6.61 -5.42 15.96
N ARG A 168 5.53 -4.87 16.51
CA ARG A 168 4.16 -4.92 15.98
C ARG A 168 3.55 -3.53 16.00
N GLN A 169 3.08 -3.07 14.86
CA GLN A 169 2.36 -1.81 14.78
C GLN A 169 0.99 -1.89 15.46
N PRO A 170 0.42 -0.75 15.92
CA PRO A 170 -0.89 -0.75 16.59
C PRO A 170 -2.02 -1.38 15.77
N ASN A 171 -1.95 -1.30 14.44
CA ASN A 171 -2.93 -1.90 13.53
C ASN A 171 -2.52 -3.31 13.03
N HIS A 172 -1.62 -4.02 13.71
CA HIS A 172 -1.08 -5.28 13.20
C HIS A 172 -2.17 -6.31 12.84
N GLU A 173 -3.13 -6.50 13.75
CA GLU A 173 -4.25 -7.46 13.62
C GLU A 173 -5.30 -7.01 12.60
N ASP A 174 -5.55 -5.71 12.51
CA ASP A 174 -6.60 -5.11 11.67
C ASP A 174 -6.02 -4.40 10.43
N TYR A 175 -4.85 -4.84 9.97
CA TYR A 175 -4.17 -4.20 8.84
C TYR A 175 -4.97 -4.36 7.56
N LYS A 176 -5.31 -3.22 6.95
CA LYS A 176 -5.99 -3.16 5.66
C LYS A 176 -4.96 -3.25 4.53
N PHE A 177 -4.84 -4.42 3.91
CA PHE A 177 -4.03 -4.57 2.71
C PHE A 177 -4.56 -3.68 1.59
N HIS A 178 -3.63 -3.09 0.85
CA HIS A 178 -3.97 -2.13 -0.18
C HIS A 178 -2.87 -2.01 -1.22
N ILE A 179 -3.26 -1.51 -2.39
CA ILE A 179 -2.36 -1.09 -3.47
C ILE A 179 -2.56 0.41 -3.68
N THR A 180 -1.47 1.17 -3.58
CA THR A 180 -1.53 2.64 -3.68
C THR A 180 -1.30 3.09 -5.12
N PHE A 181 -2.25 3.86 -5.65
CA PHE A 181 -2.11 4.60 -6.91
C PHE A 181 -1.74 6.05 -6.69
N ALA A 182 -2.24 6.65 -5.60
CA ALA A 182 -2.05 8.07 -5.34
C ALA A 182 -2.22 8.46 -3.87
N TYR A 183 -1.67 9.62 -3.52
CA TYR A 183 -1.85 10.30 -2.25
C TYR A 183 -2.63 11.59 -2.43
N ALA A 184 -3.60 11.87 -1.56
CA ALA A 184 -4.33 13.13 -1.62
C ALA A 184 -3.44 14.31 -1.19
N ILE A 185 -3.39 15.35 -2.01
CA ILE A 185 -2.83 16.66 -1.71
C ILE A 185 -3.92 17.54 -1.07
N GLU A 186 -5.14 17.44 -1.58
CA GLU A 186 -6.33 18.16 -1.09
C GLU A 186 -7.49 17.20 -0.83
N ARG A 187 -8.46 17.64 -0.03
CA ARG A 187 -9.69 16.88 0.25
C ARG A 187 -10.73 17.17 -0.84
N LEU A 188 -11.53 16.15 -1.16
CA LEU A 188 -12.63 16.27 -2.11
C LEU A 188 -13.76 17.12 -1.51
N GLU A 189 -14.32 18.03 -2.30
CA GLU A 189 -15.57 18.71 -1.95
C GLU A 189 -16.76 17.75 -2.09
N ASP A 190 -17.86 18.02 -1.36
CA ASP A 190 -19.00 17.10 -1.29
C ASP A 190 -19.67 16.88 -2.67
N GLU A 191 -19.62 17.88 -3.55
CA GLU A 191 -20.13 17.79 -4.93
C GLU A 191 -19.36 16.76 -5.78
N ALA A 192 -18.13 16.42 -5.40
CA ALA A 192 -17.32 15.43 -6.10
C ALA A 192 -17.71 13.98 -5.74
N LEU A 193 -18.23 13.76 -4.53
CA LEU A 193 -18.42 12.41 -3.97
C LEU A 193 -19.32 11.51 -4.82
N PRO A 194 -20.46 11.96 -5.39
CA PRO A 194 -21.30 11.09 -6.22
C PRO A 194 -20.58 10.48 -7.41
N ARG A 195 -19.82 11.28 -8.16
CA ARG A 195 -19.12 10.78 -9.35
C ARG A 195 -17.84 10.03 -8.99
N TRP A 196 -17.21 10.35 -7.86
CA TRP A 196 -16.12 9.53 -7.35
C TRP A 196 -16.62 8.15 -6.94
N GLN A 197 -17.73 8.05 -6.20
CA GLN A 197 -18.30 6.76 -5.84
C GLN A 197 -18.64 5.93 -7.08
N ALA A 198 -19.30 6.52 -8.08
CA ALA A 198 -19.61 5.84 -9.33
C ALA A 198 -18.36 5.34 -10.07
N MET A 199 -17.28 6.15 -10.12
CA MET A 199 -16.01 5.75 -10.73
C MET A 199 -15.33 4.62 -9.95
N LEU A 200 -15.33 4.68 -8.62
CA LEU A 200 -14.74 3.65 -7.76
C LEU A 200 -15.48 2.31 -7.90
N ASP A 201 -16.82 2.33 -7.93
CA ASP A 201 -17.63 1.13 -8.13
C ASP A 201 -17.33 0.49 -9.49
N ASP A 202 -17.26 1.30 -10.56
CA ASP A 202 -16.94 0.83 -11.91
C ASP A 202 -15.51 0.29 -12.02
N VAL A 203 -14.53 0.92 -11.39
CA VAL A 203 -13.15 0.41 -11.29
C VAL A 203 -13.14 -0.95 -10.59
N ALA A 204 -13.80 -1.06 -9.45
CA ALA A 204 -13.80 -2.30 -8.68
C ALA A 204 -14.43 -3.46 -9.48
N ASP A 205 -15.54 -3.19 -10.15
CA ASP A 205 -16.23 -4.16 -10.99
C ASP A 205 -15.42 -4.58 -12.21
N ASP A 206 -14.73 -3.64 -12.88
CA ASP A 206 -13.85 -3.95 -13.99
C ASP A 206 -12.67 -4.84 -13.57
N ILE A 207 -12.02 -4.50 -12.44
CA ILE A 207 -10.91 -5.29 -11.91
C ILE A 207 -11.40 -6.68 -11.52
N ARG A 208 -12.55 -6.83 -10.84
CA ARG A 208 -13.11 -8.14 -10.49
C ARG A 208 -13.34 -9.03 -11.71
N ARG A 209 -13.71 -8.45 -12.85
CA ARG A 209 -13.90 -9.19 -14.11
C ARG A 209 -12.58 -9.56 -14.79
N LYS A 210 -11.63 -8.62 -14.83
CA LYS A 210 -10.39 -8.74 -15.62
C LYS A 210 -9.25 -9.44 -14.87
N ALA A 211 -9.20 -9.31 -13.54
CA ALA A 211 -8.13 -9.82 -12.68
C ALA A 211 -8.73 -10.37 -11.38
N VAL A 212 -9.41 -11.53 -11.48
CA VAL A 212 -10.09 -12.20 -10.35
C VAL A 212 -9.14 -12.48 -9.19
N VAL A 213 -7.90 -12.87 -9.51
CA VAL A 213 -6.77 -13.01 -8.60
C VAL A 213 -5.62 -12.20 -9.18
N PHE A 214 -4.95 -11.43 -8.33
CA PHE A 214 -3.84 -10.58 -8.75
C PHE A 214 -2.57 -11.40 -8.95
N GLU A 215 -1.90 -11.14 -10.07
CA GLU A 215 -0.58 -11.65 -10.40
C GLU A 215 0.46 -10.70 -9.76
N LEU A 216 0.93 -11.09 -8.58
CA LEU A 216 1.94 -10.36 -7.81
C LEU A 216 3.23 -11.18 -7.74
N THR A 217 4.37 -10.50 -7.67
CA THR A 217 5.65 -11.14 -7.39
C THR A 217 5.66 -11.73 -5.97
N PRO A 218 6.56 -12.70 -5.66
CA PRO A 218 6.76 -13.14 -4.29
C PRO A 218 7.08 -11.97 -3.35
N PRO A 219 6.78 -12.06 -2.04
CA PRO A 219 7.16 -11.05 -1.09
C PRO A 219 8.68 -10.77 -1.17
N ALA A 220 9.07 -9.50 -1.18
CA ALA A 220 10.47 -9.10 -1.21
C ALA A 220 10.76 -7.99 -0.18
N PHE A 221 11.83 -8.16 0.58
CA PHE A 221 12.39 -7.08 1.40
C PHE A 221 13.05 -6.05 0.50
N CYS A 222 12.62 -4.80 0.61
CA CYS A 222 13.00 -3.70 -0.26
C CYS A 222 13.48 -2.49 0.52
N VAL A 223 14.31 -1.68 -0.11
CA VAL A 223 14.64 -0.31 0.31
C VAL A 223 14.01 0.72 -0.62
N PHE A 224 13.77 1.91 -0.10
CA PHE A 224 13.26 3.04 -0.88
C PHE A 224 13.80 4.36 -0.33
N GLU A 225 14.09 5.31 -1.23
CA GLU A 225 14.49 6.69 -0.88
C GLU A 225 13.26 7.60 -0.71
N ASP A 226 12.21 7.30 -1.47
CA ASP A 226 10.90 7.94 -1.46
C ASP A 226 9.86 6.97 -2.07
N MET A 227 8.65 7.44 -2.40
CA MET A 227 7.59 6.56 -2.93
C MET A 227 7.69 6.25 -4.43
N ASN A 228 8.74 6.67 -5.13
CA ASN A 228 8.89 6.48 -6.57
C ASN A 228 9.43 5.09 -6.95
N HIS A 229 10.18 4.42 -6.07
CA HIS A 229 10.79 3.14 -6.37
C HIS A 229 11.10 2.33 -5.11
N PHE A 230 10.89 1.01 -5.20
CA PHE A 230 11.18 0.04 -4.15
C PHE A 230 12.14 -0.99 -4.74
N HIS A 231 13.39 -0.93 -4.29
CA HIS A 231 14.47 -1.79 -4.78
C HIS A 231 14.55 -3.06 -3.93
N GLU A 232 14.37 -4.21 -4.56
CA GLU A 232 14.40 -5.53 -3.93
C GLU A 232 15.84 -5.89 -3.48
N LEU A 233 15.98 -6.28 -2.21
CA LEU A 233 17.23 -6.77 -1.62
C LEU A 233 17.21 -8.28 -1.37
N LEU A 234 16.05 -8.81 -0.94
CA LEU A 234 15.86 -10.23 -0.63
C LEU A 234 14.46 -10.65 -1.04
N ILE A 235 14.35 -11.66 -1.89
CA ILE A 235 13.07 -12.21 -2.37
C ILE A 235 12.76 -13.50 -1.58
N PHE A 236 11.55 -13.62 -1.06
CA PHE A 236 11.06 -14.81 -0.36
C PHE A 236 10.35 -15.73 -1.35
N ASP A 237 11.12 -16.35 -2.24
CA ASP A 237 10.59 -17.26 -3.26
C ASP A 237 9.91 -18.49 -2.64
N PHE A 238 8.82 -18.93 -3.27
CA PHE A 238 8.07 -20.12 -2.84
C PHE A 238 8.67 -21.44 -3.35
N GLU A 239 9.69 -21.37 -4.20
CA GLU A 239 10.44 -22.51 -4.71
C GLU A 239 11.82 -22.54 -4.04
N ALA A 240 12.06 -23.55 -3.20
CA ALA A 240 13.37 -23.91 -2.64
C ALA A 240 13.78 -25.30 -3.13
#